data_AF-A0A7R9YX42-F1
#
_entry.id   AF-A0A7R9YX42-F1
#
_cell.length_a   1.000
_cell.length_b   1.000
_cell.length_c   1.000
_cell.angle_alpha   90.00
_cell.angle_beta   90.00
_cell.angle_gamma   90.00
#
_symmetry.space_group_name_H-M   'P 1'
#
loop_
_entity.id
_entity.type
_entity.pdbx_description
1 polymer ?
#
loop_
_entity_poly.entity_id
_entity_poly.type
_entity_poly.pdbx_seq_one_letter_code
_entity_poly.pdbx_strand_id
1 'polypeptide(L)'
;MGGAVRLNFGPHFVHPPRSLPSGMKVKPVSELCPPPPEPDEAIERALKERAFPKKTEEAAVRAFKDAVKAEATIRRECLENHMLRHVEEVRSAREARGLNTGDLP
;
A
#
# COMPACT_ATOMS: atom_id res chain seq x y z
N MET A 1 7.05 -11.99 -31.72
CA MET A 1 6.33 -10.82 -31.19
C MET A 1 6.32 -10.94 -29.67
N GLY A 2 6.87 -9.96 -28.94
CA GLY A 2 6.76 -9.88 -27.49
C GLY A 2 5.88 -8.69 -27.13
N GLY A 3 4.85 -8.90 -26.32
CA GLY A 3 4.02 -7.84 -25.76
C GLY A 3 4.32 -7.67 -24.27
N ALA A 4 4.38 -6.42 -23.80
CA ALA A 4 4.38 -6.12 -22.38
C ALA A 4 2.95 -5.77 -21.96
N VAL A 5 2.48 -6.38 -20.87
CA VAL A 5 1.19 -6.06 -20.25
C VAL A 5 1.42 -5.47 -18.87
N ARG A 6 0.61 -4.49 -18.50
CA ARG A 6 0.58 -3.92 -17.16
C ARG A 6 -0.75 -4.25 -16.51
N LEU A 7 -0.70 -4.77 -15.29
CA LEU A 7 -1.89 -5.05 -14.49
C LEU A 7 -2.21 -3.85 -13.61
N ASN A 8 -3.50 -3.56 -13.43
CA ASN A 8 -4.00 -2.58 -12.48
C ASN A 8 -4.92 -3.30 -11.48
N PHE A 9 -4.48 -3.39 -10.23
CA PHE A 9 -5.20 -4.06 -9.15
C PHE A 9 -6.12 -3.13 -8.35
N GLY A 10 -6.20 -1.85 -8.72
CA GLY A 10 -6.92 -0.82 -8.01
C GLY A 10 -6.05 -0.09 -6.97
N PRO A 11 -6.65 0.80 -6.16
CA PRO A 11 -8.08 1.08 -6.10
C PRO A 11 -8.60 1.95 -7.26
N HIS A 12 -7.72 2.65 -8.00
CA HIS A 12 -8.12 3.52 -9.10
C HIS A 12 -8.01 2.79 -10.44
N PHE A 13 -9.14 2.67 -11.14
CA PHE A 13 -9.18 2.00 -12.45
C PHE A 13 -9.23 3.01 -13.58
N VAL A 14 -8.61 2.69 -14.71
CA VAL A 14 -8.80 3.47 -15.96
C VAL A 14 -10.26 3.40 -16.40
N HIS A 15 -10.86 2.21 -16.31
CA HIS A 15 -12.28 1.97 -16.59
C HIS A 15 -12.96 1.39 -15.34
N PRO A 16 -13.47 2.23 -14.42
CA PRO A 16 -14.24 1.73 -13.29
C PRO A 16 -15.57 1.10 -13.78
N PRO A 17 -16.02 -0.02 -13.18
CA PRO A 17 -17.28 -0.65 -13.56
C PRO A 17 -18.45 0.29 -13.22
N ARG A 18 -19.32 0.57 -14.21
CA ARG A 18 -20.47 1.48 -14.06
C ARG A 18 -21.67 0.82 -13.38
N SER A 19 -21.86 -0.47 -13.62
CA SER A 19 -22.90 -1.28 -13.01
C SER A 19 -22.36 -2.68 -12.79
N LEU A 20 -22.69 -3.24 -11.65
CA LEU A 20 -22.45 -4.64 -11.33
C LEU A 20 -23.80 -5.37 -11.34
N PRO A 21 -23.82 -6.67 -11.68
CA PRO A 21 -25.02 -7.49 -11.51
C PRO A 21 -25.59 -7.34 -10.09
N SER A 22 -26.92 -7.31 -9.97
CA SER A 22 -27.61 -7.06 -8.71
C SER A 22 -27.11 -7.99 -7.60
N GLY A 23 -26.65 -7.41 -6.49
CA GLY A 23 -26.19 -8.14 -5.31
C GLY A 23 -24.68 -8.39 -5.25
N MET A 24 -23.91 -8.14 -6.32
CA MET A 24 -22.46 -8.28 -6.27
C MET A 24 -21.81 -7.07 -5.60
N LYS A 25 -21.06 -7.31 -4.53
CA LYS A 25 -20.13 -6.35 -3.92
C LYS A 25 -18.72 -6.75 -4.31
N VAL A 26 -18.12 -6.05 -5.27
CA VAL A 26 -16.72 -6.28 -5.66
C VAL A 26 -15.82 -5.27 -4.96
N LYS A 27 -14.63 -5.73 -4.61
CA LYS A 27 -13.56 -4.92 -4.03
C LYS A 27 -12.34 -5.02 -4.96
N PRO A 28 -11.55 -3.95 -5.10
CA PRO A 28 -10.30 -4.02 -5.87
C PRO A 28 -9.37 -5.07 -5.26
N VAL A 29 -8.54 -5.69 -6.10
CA VAL A 29 -7.56 -6.69 -5.66
C VAL A 29 -6.54 -6.09 -4.69
N SER A 30 -6.26 -4.78 -4.81
CA SER A 30 -5.42 -4.04 -3.87
C SER A 30 -5.92 -4.13 -2.41
N GLU A 31 -7.20 -4.35 -2.15
CA GLU A 31 -7.71 -4.53 -0.78
C GLU A 31 -7.22 -5.82 -0.11
N LEU A 32 -6.72 -6.81 -0.86
CA LEU A 32 -6.11 -8.02 -0.29
C LEU A 32 -4.78 -7.72 0.40
N CYS A 33 -4.15 -6.60 0.05
CA CYS A 33 -2.88 -6.16 0.60
C CYS A 33 -3.10 -4.83 1.36
N PRO A 34 -3.43 -4.89 2.66
CA PRO A 34 -3.64 -3.68 3.45
C PRO A 34 -2.35 -2.84 3.52
N PRO A 35 -2.47 -1.52 3.77
CA PRO A 35 -1.30 -0.67 3.92
C PRO A 35 -0.40 -1.16 5.06
N PRO A 36 0.93 -0.97 4.96
CA PRO A 36 1.83 -1.28 6.04
C PRO A 36 1.48 -0.43 7.28
N PRO A 37 1.68 -0.98 8.49
CA PRO A 37 1.37 -0.26 9.73
C PRO A 37 2.18 1.02 9.87
N GLU A 38 1.70 1.94 10.71
CA GLU A 38 2.51 3.09 11.15
C GLU A 38 3.81 2.62 11.82
N PRO A 39 4.91 3.39 11.75
CA PRO A 39 6.20 2.95 12.30
C PRO A 39 6.12 2.63 13.80
N ASP A 40 5.39 3.42 14.57
CA ASP A 40 5.24 3.19 16.00
C ASP A 40 4.35 1.97 16.30
N GLU A 41 3.30 1.74 15.50
CA GLU A 41 2.49 0.51 15.58
C GLU A 41 3.31 -0.75 15.21
N ALA A 42 4.20 -0.64 14.22
CA ALA A 42 5.08 -1.71 13.81
C ALA A 42 6.03 -2.11 14.95
N ILE A 43 6.56 -1.13 15.69
CA ILE A 43 7.36 -1.36 16.89
C ILE A 43 6.53 -2.11 17.94
N GLU A 44 5.31 -1.66 18.24
CA GLU A 44 4.45 -2.33 19.22
C GLU A 44 4.16 -3.79 18.85
N ARG A 45 3.83 -4.07 17.58
CA ARG A 45 3.60 -5.43 17.09
C ARG A 45 4.87 -6.27 17.19
N ALA A 46 6.00 -5.74 16.76
CA ALA A 46 7.28 -6.43 16.80
C ALA A 46 7.74 -6.75 18.24
N LEU A 47 7.46 -5.87 19.21
CA LEU A 47 7.73 -6.10 20.62
C LEU A 47 6.79 -7.14 21.25
N LYS A 48 5.54 -7.24 20.78
CA LYS A 48 4.60 -8.29 21.22
C LYS A 48 5.00 -9.66 20.67
N GLU A 49 5.50 -9.73 19.45
CA GLU A 49 5.93 -10.97 18.80
C GLU A 49 7.31 -11.43 19.28
N ARG A 50 8.21 -10.50 19.61
CA ARG A 50 9.56 -10.80 20.05
C ARG A 50 9.67 -10.78 21.58
N ALA A 51 9.75 -11.96 22.18
CA ALA A 51 10.06 -12.09 23.60
C ALA A 51 11.54 -11.75 23.87
N PHE A 52 11.79 -10.59 24.49
CA PHE A 52 13.12 -10.24 24.99
C PHE A 52 13.34 -10.83 26.39
N PRO A 53 14.37 -11.66 26.61
CA PRO A 53 14.75 -12.10 27.95
C PRO A 53 14.97 -10.91 28.90
N LYS A 54 14.67 -11.08 30.19
CA LYS A 54 14.86 -10.02 31.21
C LYS A 54 16.30 -9.50 31.35
N LYS A 55 17.29 -10.25 30.84
CA LYS A 55 18.71 -9.89 30.85
C LYS A 55 19.17 -9.21 29.56
N THR A 56 18.28 -8.99 28.59
CA THR A 56 18.66 -8.31 27.36
C THR A 56 19.03 -6.87 27.69
N GLU A 57 20.18 -6.43 27.18
CA GLU A 57 20.64 -5.05 27.31
C GLU A 57 19.63 -4.08 26.68
N GLU A 58 19.35 -2.98 27.38
CA GLU A 58 18.45 -1.93 26.89
C GLU A 58 18.92 -1.37 25.53
N ALA A 59 20.23 -1.29 25.31
CA ALA A 59 20.83 -0.89 24.05
C ALA A 59 20.43 -1.81 22.88
N ALA A 60 20.38 -3.13 23.11
CA ALA A 60 19.96 -4.09 22.10
C ALA A 60 18.45 -4.00 21.79
N VAL A 61 17.63 -3.76 22.82
CA VAL A 61 16.18 -3.53 22.63
C VAL A 61 15.94 -2.23 21.86
N ARG A 62 16.68 -1.17 22.18
CA ARG A 62 16.61 0.12 21.47
C ARG A 62 17.01 -0.02 20.00
N ALA A 63 18.15 -0.66 19.72
CA ALA A 63 18.60 -0.91 18.35
C ALA A 63 17.57 -1.71 17.54
N PHE A 64 16.89 -2.68 18.16
CA PHE A 64 15.79 -3.40 17.52
C PHE A 64 14.61 -2.47 17.18
N LYS A 65 14.16 -1.64 18.13
CA LYS A 65 13.07 -0.68 17.86
C LYS A 65 13.44 0.28 16.74
N ASP A 66 14.66 0.79 16.74
CA ASP A 66 15.15 1.73 15.72
C ASP A 66 15.17 1.07 14.33
N ALA A 67 15.62 -0.20 14.24
CA ALA A 67 15.61 -0.97 12.99
C ALA A 67 14.18 -1.23 12.48
N VAL A 68 13.26 -1.64 13.36
CA VAL A 68 11.84 -1.85 13.01
C VAL A 68 11.22 -0.55 12.52
N LYS A 69 11.48 0.56 13.22
CA LYS A 69 10.98 1.89 12.84
C LYS A 69 11.46 2.29 11.45
N ALA A 70 12.76 2.13 11.18
CA ALA A 70 13.35 2.49 9.89
C ALA A 70 12.73 1.70 8.74
N GLU A 71 12.61 0.38 8.87
CA GLU A 71 11.98 -0.48 7.83
C GLU A 71 10.51 -0.11 7.61
N ALA A 72 9.74 0.11 8.69
CA ALA A 72 8.34 0.47 8.59
C ALA A 72 8.16 1.84 7.90
N THR A 73 8.99 2.82 8.23
CA THR A 73 9.01 4.13 7.55
C THR A 73 9.26 3.98 6.05
N ILE A 74 10.31 3.24 5.66
CA ILE A 74 10.64 3.02 4.23
C ILE A 74 9.46 2.37 3.50
N ARG A 75 8.84 1.34 4.07
CA ARG A 75 7.71 0.65 3.43
C ARG A 75 6.51 1.57 3.21
N ARG A 76 6.23 2.45 4.18
CA ARG A 76 5.16 3.44 4.05
C ARG A 76 5.46 4.47 2.97
N GLU A 77 6.65 5.04 2.99
CA GLU A 77 7.09 5.99 1.95
C GLU A 77 7.02 5.35 0.56
N CYS A 78 7.41 4.08 0.43
CA CYS A 78 7.26 3.33 -0.81
C CYS A 78 5.80 3.19 -1.24
N LEU A 79 4.88 2.87 -0.32
CA LEU A 79 3.45 2.79 -0.63
C LEU A 79 2.90 4.15 -1.05
N GLU A 80 3.19 5.21 -0.30
CA GLU A 80 2.72 6.57 -0.59
C GLU A 80 3.20 7.02 -1.98
N ASN A 81 4.48 6.85 -2.27
CA ASN A 81 5.04 7.14 -3.59
C ASN A 81 4.43 6.28 -4.70
N HIS A 82 4.18 4.99 -4.43
CA HIS A 82 3.51 4.10 -5.38
C HIS A 82 2.09 4.59 -5.67
N MET A 83 1.32 4.96 -4.65
CA MET A 83 -0.05 5.43 -4.79
C MET A 83 -0.13 6.76 -5.55
N LEU A 84 0.78 7.70 -5.29
CA LEU A 84 0.88 8.95 -6.03
C LEU A 84 1.11 8.69 -7.53
N ARG A 85 2.12 7.88 -7.86
CA ARG A 85 2.42 7.51 -9.25
C ARG A 85 1.27 6.74 -9.91
N HIS A 86 0.64 5.84 -9.17
CA HIS A 86 -0.52 5.10 -9.66
C HIS A 86 -1.67 6.02 -10.06
N VAL A 87 -1.97 7.04 -9.26
CA VAL A 87 -2.99 8.04 -9.57
C VAL A 87 -2.61 8.84 -10.81
N GLU A 88 -1.36 9.29 -10.92
CA GLU A 88 -0.85 9.99 -12.11
C GLU A 88 -0.99 9.12 -13.37
N GLU A 89 -0.57 7.85 -13.31
CA GLU A 89 -0.68 6.92 -14.43
C GLU A 89 -2.13 6.69 -14.87
N VAL A 90 -3.04 6.54 -13.91
CA VAL A 90 -4.48 6.37 -14.19
C VAL A 90 -5.05 7.65 -14.77
N ARG A 91 -4.69 8.82 -14.22
CA ARG A 91 -5.10 10.14 -14.70
C ARG A 91 -4.69 10.34 -16.16
N SER A 92 -3.41 10.16 -16.49
CA SER A 92 -2.91 10.28 -17.87
C SER A 92 -3.58 9.27 -18.81
N ALA A 93 -3.81 8.04 -18.36
CA ALA A 93 -4.52 7.05 -19.17
C ALA A 93 -5.99 7.44 -19.43
N ARG A 94 -6.67 8.01 -18.43
CA ARG A 94 -8.05 8.48 -18.57
C ARG A 94 -8.15 9.71 -19.47
N GLU A 95 -7.26 10.68 -19.31
CA GLU A 95 -7.20 11.90 -20.13
C GLU A 95 -6.96 11.57 -21.61
N ALA A 96 -6.00 10.68 -21.92
CA ALA A 96 -5.74 10.21 -23.27
C ALA A 96 -6.96 9.52 -23.94
N ARG A 97 -7.96 9.13 -23.15
CA ARG A 97 -9.21 8.48 -23.60
C ARG A 97 -10.44 9.37 -23.43
N GLY A 98 -10.29 10.61 -22.99
CA GLY A 98 -11.41 11.52 -22.70
C GLY A 98 -12.32 11.05 -21.56
N LEU A 99 -11.78 10.32 -20.58
CA LEU A 99 -12.51 9.83 -19.41
C LEU A 99 -12.42 10.81 -18.24
N ASN A 100 -13.43 10.80 -17.36
CA ASN A 100 -13.47 11.66 -16.16
C ASN A 100 -12.32 11.36 -15.19
N THR A 101 -11.72 12.39 -14.62
CA THR A 101 -10.64 12.31 -13.61
C THR A 101 -10.98 13.00 -12.30
N GLY A 102 -12.17 13.59 -12.16
CA GLY A 102 -12.57 14.33 -10.95
C GLY A 102 -12.81 13.46 -9.71
N ASP A 103 -12.91 12.13 -9.87
CA ASP A 103 -13.00 11.15 -8.78
C ASP A 103 -11.64 10.69 -8.25
N LEU A 104 -10.54 11.05 -8.93
CA LEU A 104 -9.20 10.72 -8.48
C LEU A 104 -8.73 11.74 -7.42
N PRO A 105 -7.98 11.29 -6.40
CA PRO A 105 -7.40 12.18 -5.38
C PRO A 105 -6.37 13.15 -5.98
#